data_AF-A0A2W5XC29-F1
#
_entry.id   AF-A0A2W5XC29-F1
#
_cell.length_a   1.000
_cell.length_b   1.000
_cell.length_c   1.000
_cell.angle_alpha   90.00
_cell.angle_beta   90.00
_cell.angle_gamma   90.00
#
_symmetry.space_group_name_H-M   'P 1'
#
loop_
_entity.id
_entity.type
_entity.pdbx_description
1 polymer ?
#
loop_
_entity_poly.entity_id
_entity_poly.type
_entity_poly.pdbx_seq_one_letter_code
_entity_poly.pdbx_strand_id
1 'polypeptide(L)' 'MHLRRVQDGAAGVRLWPSPGAKPLTPETSTNESIGLALTPRPRLSITLDGYRIEMRDRTP' A
#
# COMPACT_ATOMS: atom_id res chain seq x y z
N MET A 1 -14.17 -13.83 -3.27
CA MET A 1 -14.01 -12.40 -2.89
C MET A 1 -12.88 -12.32 -1.87
N HIS A 2 -11.91 -11.44 -2.07
CA HIS A 2 -10.75 -11.28 -1.18
C HIS A 2 -10.54 -9.79 -0.91
N LEU A 3 -10.49 -9.39 0.38
CA LEU A 3 -10.17 -8.03 0.81
C LEU A 3 -8.80 -8.04 1.48
N ARG A 4 -7.90 -7.12 1.13
CA ARG A 4 -6.65 -6.89 1.86
C ARG A 4 -6.55 -5.42 2.22
N ARG A 5 -6.27 -5.15 3.50
CA ARG A 5 -5.83 -3.85 3.99
C ARG A 5 -4.42 -4.04 4.52
N VAL A 6 -3.46 -3.30 3.98
CA VAL A 6 -2.08 -3.27 4.46
C VAL A 6 -1.73 -1.82 4.78
N GLN A 7 -1.26 -1.57 5.99
CA GLN A 7 -0.67 -0.29 6.38
C GLN A 7 0.84 -0.46 6.34
N ASP A 8 1.46 0.16 5.34
CA ASP A 8 2.90 0.25 5.22
C ASP A 8 3.32 1.59 5.81
N GLY A 9 3.81 1.57 7.05
CA GLY A 9 4.54 2.68 7.64
C GLY A 9 6.03 2.41 7.48
N ALA A 10 6.78 3.34 6.88
CA ALA A 10 8.23 3.22 6.90
C ALA A 10 8.69 3.19 8.37
N ALA A 11 9.25 2.06 8.81
CA ALA A 11 9.91 1.99 10.10
C ALA A 11 11.06 3.02 10.06
N GLY A 12 10.93 4.09 10.84
CA GLY A 12 11.91 5.17 10.87
C GLY A 12 13.29 4.60 11.10
N VAL A 13 14.14 4.64 10.07
CA VAL A 13 15.53 4.24 10.18
C VAL A 13 16.19 5.24 11.14
N ARG A 14 16.54 4.79 12.34
CA ARG A 14 17.28 5.60 13.31
C ARG A 14 18.72 5.73 12.83
N LEU A 15 18.95 6.67 11.91
CA LEU A 15 20.28 7.10 11.53
C LEU A 15 20.92 7.82 12.73
N TRP A 16 22.16 7.48 13.04
CA TRP A 16 23.00 8.17 14.03
C TRP A 16 22.96 9.68 13.77
N PRO A 17 22.96 10.57 14.78
CA PRO A 17 22.80 12.00 14.54
C PRO A 17 23.98 12.51 13.71
N SER A 18 23.72 12.73 12.42
CA SER A 18 24.56 13.52 11.54
C SER A 18 24.04 14.96 11.62
N PRO A 19 24.85 15.93 12.06
CA PRO A 19 24.42 17.33 12.14
C PRO A 19 24.16 17.85 10.72
N GLY A 20 22.88 17.84 10.31
CA GLY A 20 22.44 18.25 8.97
C GLY A 20 21.42 17.32 8.31
N ALA A 21 21.26 16.08 8.80
CA ALA A 21 20.21 15.19 8.29
C ALA A 21 18.86 15.56 8.91
N LYS A 22 17.92 16.10 8.12
CA LYS A 22 16.52 16.20 8.52
C LYS A 22 15.98 14.76 8.66
N PRO A 23 15.29 14.41 9.77
CA PRO A 23 14.63 13.11 9.88
C PRO A 23 13.69 12.93 8.69
N LEU A 24 13.86 11.85 7.93
CA LEU A 24 12.91 11.48 6.90
C LEU A 24 11.60 11.16 7.61
N THR A 25 10.56 11.98 7.39
CA THR A 25 9.21 11.62 7.80
C THR A 25 8.87 10.32 7.08
N PRO A 26 8.54 9.23 7.80
CA PRO A 26 8.21 7.98 7.16
C PRO A 26 6.97 8.19 6.31
N GLU A 27 7.09 7.96 4.99
CA GLU A 27 5.91 7.92 4.12
C GLU A 27 5.00 6.81 4.64
N THR A 28 3.76 7.17 4.97
CA THR A 28 2.75 6.21 5.39
C THR A 28 1.82 5.93 4.22
N SER A 29 1.72 4.66 3.83
CA SER A 29 0.85 4.20 2.75
C SER A 29 -0.22 3.26 3.31
N THR A 30 -1.49 3.56 3.05
CA THR A 30 -2.58 2.62 3.28
C THR A 30 -3.01 2.04 1.94
N ASN A 31 -2.83 0.73 1.77
CA ASN A 31 -3.24 0.00 0.59
C ASN A 31 -4.47 -0.85 0.92
N GLU A 32 -5.60 -0.52 0.31
CA GLU A 32 -6.82 -1.31 0.36
C GLU A 32 -7.07 -1.91 -1.01
N SER A 33 -7.28 -3.22 -1.07
CA SER A 33 -7.62 -3.93 -2.30
C SER A 33 -8.77 -4.89 -2.09
N ILE A 34 -9.65 -4.95 -3.07
CA ILE A 34 -10.80 -5.86 -3.13
C ILE A 34 -10.77 -6.59 -4.48
N GLY A 35 -10.80 -7.92 -4.43
CA GLY A 35 -10.78 -8.77 -5.62
C GLY A 35 -11.95 -9.75 -5.65
N LEU A 36 -12.54 -9.91 -6.83
CA LEU A 36 -13.55 -10.92 -7.13
C LEU A 36 -13.11 -11.73 -8.36
N ALA A 37 -13.08 -13.05 -8.22
CA ALA A 37 -12.78 -13.96 -9.32
C ALA A 37 -13.93 -14.96 -9.48
N LEU A 38 -14.39 -15.14 -10.72
CA LEU A 38 -15.51 -16.00 -11.09
C LEU A 38 -15.14 -16.81 -12.33
N THR A 39 -15.45 -18.10 -12.32
CA THR A 39 -15.25 -19.00 -13.47
C THR A 39 -16.59 -19.61 -13.86
N PRO A 40 -17.45 -18.87 -14.60
CA PRO A 40 -18.82 -19.32 -14.89
C PRO A 40 -18.89 -20.52 -15.84
N ARG A 41 -17.85 -20.78 -16.63
CA ARG A 41 -17.74 -21.93 -17.54
C ARG A 41 -16.31 -22.45 -17.58
N PRO A 42 -16.07 -23.73 -17.90
CA PRO A 42 -14.73 -24.21 -18.20
C PRO A 42 -14.09 -23.34 -19.28
N ARG A 43 -12.88 -22.83 -19.01
CA ARG A 43 -12.10 -21.92 -19.89
C ARG A 43 -12.61 -20.47 -19.98
N LEU A 44 -13.56 -20.04 -19.16
CA LEU A 44 -13.93 -18.63 -19.04
C LEU A 44 -13.75 -18.16 -17.59
N SER A 45 -12.80 -17.25 -17.37
CA SER A 45 -12.55 -16.62 -16.08
C SER A 45 -12.75 -15.11 -16.17
N ILE A 46 -13.42 -14.56 -15.17
CA ILE A 46 -13.72 -13.14 -15.02
C ILE A 46 -13.14 -12.70 -13.69
N THR A 47 -12.31 -11.67 -13.73
CA THR A 47 -11.73 -11.05 -12.53
C THR A 47 -12.12 -9.58 -12.47
N LEU A 48 -12.41 -9.11 -11.27
CA LEU A 48 -12.69 -7.71 -10.96
C LEU A 48 -11.87 -7.33 -9.74
N ASP A 49 -10.92 -6.43 -9.94
CA ASP A 49 -10.00 -5.97 -8.91
C ASP A 49 -10.13 -4.45 -8.75
N GLY A 50 -10.31 -4.02 -7.51
CA GLY A 50 -10.32 -2.62 -7.11
C GLY A 50 -9.21 -2.38 -6.11
N TYR A 51 -8.47 -1.27 -6.28
CA TYR A 51 -7.44 -0.85 -5.35
C TYR A 51 -7.62 0.62 -4.98
N ARG A 52 -7.32 0.94 -3.73
CA ARG A 52 -7.23 2.29 -3.18
C ARG A 52 -5.91 2.40 -2.44
N ILE A 53 -5.07 3.32 -2.88
CA ILE A 53 -3.77 3.59 -2.28
C ILE A 53 -3.82 5.02 -1.77
N GLU A 54 -3.72 5.20 -0.46
CA GLU A 54 -3.59 6.51 0.17
C GLU A 54 -2.13 6.71 0.59
N MET A 55 -1.47 7.67 -0.04
CA MET A 55 -0.13 8.12 0.33
C MET A 55 -0.24 9.35 1.23
N ARG A 56 0.38 9.32 2.40
CA ARG A 56 0.47 10.46 3.33
C ARG A 56 1.94 10.84 3.51
N ASP A 57 2.18 12.09 3.87
CA ASP A 57 3.51 12.69 4.13
C ASP A 57 4.39 12.98 2.90
N ARG A 58 3.79 13.11 1.71
CA ARG A 58 4.50 13.65 0.53
C ARG A 58 4.70 15.16 0.72
N THR A 59 5.92 15.58 1.05
CA THR A 59 6.29 17.01 1.07
C THR A 59 6.26 17.54 -0.37
N PRO A 60 5.69 18.74 -0.64
CA PRO A 60 5.77 19.37 -1.96
C PRO A 60 7.21 19.75 -2.35
#